data_AF-A0A0R3T8K8-F1
#
_entry.id   AF-A0A0R3T8K8-F1
#
_cell.length_a   1.000
_cell.length_b   1.000
_cell.length_c   1.000
_cell.angle_alpha   90.00
_cell.angle_beta   90.00
_cell.angle_gamma   90.00
#
_symmetry.space_group_name_H-M   'P 1'
#
loop_
_entity.id
_entity.type
_entity.pdbx_description
1 polymer ?
#
loop_
_entity_poly.entity_id
_entity_poly.type
_entity_poly.pdbx_seq_one_letter_code
_entity_poly.pdbx_strand_id
1 'polypeptide(L)'
;MLKTQNYFHEFLENGGFLCLQELCVLPNAKEIDKYWALRVLSCVAGGGTGFKETICECYGIRSVAQCLATSRSEQTQAVARDLLEQLAEGNPRFRDQVYKALIAVLLCDSPKAQQFALQSIRILQPIAVPAA
;
A
#
# COMPACT_ATOMS: atom_id res chain seq x y z
N MET A 1 -9.70 -12.44 -21.75
CA MET A 1 -9.01 -12.17 -20.47
C MET A 1 -7.57 -11.66 -20.62
N LEU A 2 -6.89 -11.87 -21.77
CA LEU A 2 -5.49 -11.44 -21.99
C LEU A 2 -5.27 -9.94 -22.24
N LYS A 3 -6.26 -9.18 -22.72
CA LYS A 3 -6.04 -7.75 -23.12
C LYS A 3 -5.76 -6.80 -21.95
N THR A 4 -6.39 -7.01 -20.79
CA THR A 4 -6.26 -6.06 -19.65
C THR A 4 -4.93 -6.24 -18.91
N GLN A 5 -4.41 -7.46 -18.81
CA GLN A 5 -3.10 -7.70 -18.20
C GLN A 5 -1.96 -7.07 -19.01
N ASN A 6 -2.09 -7.01 -20.35
CA ASN A 6 -1.11 -6.36 -21.20
C ASN A 6 -0.98 -4.85 -20.90
N TYR A 7 -2.07 -4.14 -20.64
CA TYR A 7 -2.00 -2.71 -20.29
C TYR A 7 -1.41 -2.46 -18.91
N PHE A 8 -1.65 -3.35 -17.93
CA PHE A 8 -0.97 -3.24 -16.64
C PHE A 8 0.52 -3.50 -16.78
N HIS A 9 0.92 -4.49 -17.58
CA HIS A 9 2.32 -4.76 -17.85
C HIS A 9 3.00 -3.56 -18.54
N GLU A 10 2.39 -3.01 -19.59
CA GLU A 10 2.90 -1.83 -20.28
C GLU A 10 2.98 -0.60 -19.35
N PHE A 11 1.96 -0.39 -18.51
CA PHE A 11 1.99 0.64 -17.48
C PHE A 11 3.15 0.45 -16.49
N LEU A 12 3.44 -0.80 -16.11
CA LEU A 12 4.59 -1.11 -15.27
C LEU A 12 5.92 -0.86 -16.00
N GLU A 13 6.08 -1.36 -17.22
CA GLU A 13 7.31 -1.22 -18.01
C GLU A 13 7.68 0.24 -18.28
N ASN A 14 6.68 1.12 -18.41
CA ASN A 14 6.89 2.55 -18.59
C ASN A 14 7.04 3.33 -17.26
N GLY A 15 7.22 2.63 -16.13
CA GLY A 15 7.47 3.25 -14.82
C GLY A 15 6.25 3.91 -14.19
N GLY A 16 5.03 3.63 -14.66
CA GLY A 16 3.82 4.29 -14.20
C GLY A 16 3.59 4.16 -12.69
N PHE A 17 3.88 3.00 -12.11
CA PHE A 17 3.76 2.79 -10.67
C PHE A 17 4.80 3.58 -9.85
N LEU A 18 6.01 3.82 -10.38
CA LEU A 18 7.02 4.65 -9.70
C LEU A 18 6.53 6.09 -9.62
N CYS A 19 6.00 6.63 -10.71
CA CYS A 19 5.40 7.97 -10.75
C CYS A 19 4.25 8.10 -9.75
N LEU A 20 3.38 7.09 -9.65
CA LEU A 20 2.27 7.10 -8.68
C LEU A 20 2.77 6.99 -7.23
N GLN A 21 3.77 6.16 -6.96
CA GLN A 21 4.38 6.03 -5.64
C GLN A 21 5.03 7.33 -5.20
N GLU A 22 5.74 8.02 -6.09
CA GLU A 22 6.33 9.33 -5.82
C GLU A 22 5.26 10.39 -5.56
N LEU A 23 4.18 10.40 -6.37
CA LEU A 23 3.04 11.29 -6.17
C LEU A 23 2.39 11.11 -4.79
N CYS A 24 2.30 9.87 -4.28
CA CYS A 24 1.75 9.58 -2.95
C CYS A 24 2.52 10.27 -1.80
N VAL A 25 3.83 10.45 -1.95
CA VAL A 25 4.70 11.02 -0.91
C VAL A 25 5.15 12.45 -1.20
N LEU A 26 4.75 13.02 -2.33
CA LEU A 26 5.10 14.38 -2.71
C LEU A 26 4.46 15.39 -1.71
N PRO A 27 5.25 16.21 -1.00
CA PRO A 27 4.74 17.05 0.08
C PRO A 27 3.62 18.02 -0.33
N ASN A 28 3.70 18.54 -1.56
CA ASN A 28 2.80 19.56 -2.09
C ASN A 28 1.76 19.02 -3.08
N ALA A 29 1.66 17.69 -3.25
CA ALA A 29 0.60 17.10 -4.07
C ALA A 29 -0.76 17.32 -3.42
N LYS A 30 -1.80 17.55 -4.23
CA LYS A 30 -3.17 17.66 -3.73
C LYS A 30 -3.61 16.30 -3.19
N GLU A 31 -4.39 16.31 -2.12
CA GLU A 31 -4.88 15.06 -1.52
C GLU A 31 -5.72 14.23 -2.49
N ILE A 32 -6.46 14.88 -3.40
CA ILE A 32 -7.23 14.19 -4.44
C ILE A 32 -6.32 13.44 -5.43
N ASP A 33 -5.13 13.97 -5.72
CA ASP A 33 -4.19 13.34 -6.64
C ASP A 33 -3.54 12.11 -5.97
N LYS A 34 -3.18 12.24 -4.68
CA LYS A 34 -2.69 11.11 -3.86
C LYS A 34 -3.74 10.01 -3.75
N TYR A 35 -5.01 10.38 -3.50
CA TYR A 35 -6.12 9.45 -3.45
C TYR A 35 -6.21 8.63 -4.75
N TRP A 36 -6.24 9.29 -5.91
CA TRP A 36 -6.34 8.56 -7.18
C TRP A 36 -5.09 7.74 -7.50
N ALA A 37 -3.90 8.21 -7.13
CA ALA A 37 -2.68 7.43 -7.27
C ALA A 37 -2.75 6.11 -6.50
N LEU A 38 -3.21 6.16 -5.24
CA LEU A 38 -3.43 4.96 -4.43
C LEU A 38 -4.49 4.05 -5.04
N ARG A 39 -5.60 4.61 -5.56
CA ARG A 39 -6.66 3.82 -6.21
C ARG A 39 -6.15 3.08 -7.45
N VAL A 40 -5.32 3.73 -8.27
CA VAL A 40 -4.71 3.07 -9.44
C VAL A 40 -3.75 1.98 -9.00
N LEU A 41 -2.91 2.22 -7.97
CA LEU A 41 -2.04 1.19 -7.39
C LEU A 41 -2.84 0.00 -6.85
N SER A 42 -3.99 0.22 -6.20
CA SER A 42 -4.91 -0.85 -5.76
C SER A 42 -5.47 -1.65 -6.93
N CYS A 43 -5.82 -1.01 -8.05
CA CYS A 43 -6.25 -1.71 -9.26
C CYS A 43 -5.13 -2.60 -9.82
N VAL A 44 -3.88 -2.10 -9.86
CA VAL A 44 -2.71 -2.86 -10.32
C VAL A 44 -2.43 -4.04 -9.38
N ALA A 45 -2.42 -3.82 -8.06
CA ALA A 45 -2.27 -4.87 -7.05
C ALA A 45 -3.38 -5.93 -7.13
N GLY A 46 -4.58 -5.55 -7.58
CA GLY A 46 -5.71 -6.44 -7.83
C GLY A 46 -5.52 -7.34 -9.06
N GLY A 47 -4.56 -7.04 -9.93
CA GLY A 47 -4.24 -7.82 -11.12
C GLY A 47 -3.60 -9.19 -10.85
N GLY A 48 -3.14 -9.43 -9.61
CA GLY A 48 -2.56 -10.70 -9.16
C GLY A 48 -1.27 -10.52 -8.34
N THR A 49 -0.79 -11.61 -7.73
CA THR A 49 0.38 -11.59 -6.82
C THR A 49 1.64 -11.04 -7.50
N GLY A 50 1.88 -11.34 -8.78
CA GLY A 50 3.03 -10.80 -9.52
C GLY A 50 3.07 -9.26 -9.54
N PHE A 51 1.93 -8.60 -9.77
CA PHE A 51 1.83 -7.14 -9.72
C PHE A 51 2.06 -6.59 -8.30
N LYS A 52 1.54 -7.28 -7.27
CA LYS A 52 1.79 -6.91 -5.86
C LYS A 52 3.28 -6.96 -5.55
N GLU A 53 3.95 -8.04 -5.96
CA GLU A 53 5.39 -8.21 -5.75
C GLU A 53 6.20 -7.13 -6.47
N THR A 54 5.90 -6.81 -7.73
CA THR A 54 6.55 -5.71 -8.45
C THR A 54 6.39 -4.36 -7.73
N ILE A 55 5.18 -4.03 -7.27
CA ILE A 55 4.94 -2.81 -6.48
C ILE A 55 5.82 -2.82 -5.22
N CYS A 56 5.88 -3.94 -4.50
CA CYS A 56 6.65 -4.07 -3.26
C CYS A 56 8.17 -3.99 -3.49
N GLU A 57 8.70 -4.65 -4.51
CA GLU A 57 10.13 -4.65 -4.89
C GLU A 57 10.62 -3.24 -5.20
N CYS A 58 9.75 -2.42 -5.77
CA CYS A 58 10.03 -1.04 -6.08
C CYS A 58 9.60 -0.06 -4.98
N TYR A 59 9.78 -0.45 -3.71
CA TYR A 59 9.54 0.41 -2.54
C TYR A 59 8.08 0.86 -2.32
N GLY A 60 7.10 0.24 -2.98
CA GLY A 60 5.70 0.63 -2.87
C GLY A 60 5.16 0.59 -1.45
N ILE A 61 5.55 -0.42 -0.65
CA ILE A 61 5.17 -0.51 0.76
C ILE A 61 5.59 0.76 1.53
N ARG A 62 6.83 1.23 1.32
CA ARG A 62 7.34 2.42 1.98
C ARG A 62 6.55 3.66 1.56
N SER A 63 6.34 3.85 0.26
CA SER A 63 5.64 5.02 -0.27
C SER A 63 4.19 5.07 0.21
N VAL A 64 3.49 3.94 0.23
CA VAL A 64 2.10 3.85 0.70
C VAL A 64 2.01 4.07 2.22
N ALA A 65 2.91 3.46 3.01
CA ALA A 65 2.95 3.67 4.45
C ALA A 65 3.29 5.13 4.82
N GLN A 66 4.20 5.76 4.09
CA GLN A 66 4.49 7.18 4.27
C GLN A 66 3.29 8.06 3.89
N CYS A 67 2.55 7.72 2.83
CA CYS A 67 1.32 8.42 2.47
C CYS A 67 0.27 8.31 3.59
N LEU A 68 0.08 7.11 4.15
CA LEU A 68 -0.79 6.89 5.32
C LEU A 68 -0.37 7.78 6.51
N ALA A 69 0.92 7.85 6.82
CA ALA A 69 1.43 8.61 7.96
C ALA A 69 1.33 10.14 7.79
N THR A 70 1.48 10.65 6.56
CA THR A 70 1.67 12.09 6.29
C THR A 70 0.48 12.78 5.63
N SER A 71 -0.45 12.02 5.04
CA SER A 71 -1.65 12.57 4.41
C SER A 71 -2.53 13.33 5.41
N ARG A 72 -3.15 14.41 4.94
CA ARG A 72 -4.08 15.24 5.72
C ARG A 72 -5.54 14.85 5.51
N SER A 73 -5.81 13.95 4.57
CA SER A 73 -7.14 13.48 4.22
C SER A 73 -7.37 12.08 4.79
N GLU A 74 -8.34 11.93 5.70
CA GLU A 74 -8.70 10.61 6.24
C GLU A 74 -9.12 9.62 5.13
N GLN A 75 -9.74 10.12 4.06
CA GLN A 75 -10.12 9.30 2.90
C GLN A 75 -8.89 8.75 2.18
N THR A 76 -7.84 9.57 2.02
CA THR A 76 -6.58 9.15 1.40
C THR A 76 -5.84 8.16 2.31
N GLN A 77 -5.80 8.42 3.62
CA GLN A 77 -5.27 7.50 4.61
C GLN A 77 -5.99 6.14 4.59
N ALA A 78 -7.32 6.13 4.49
CA ALA A 78 -8.09 4.89 4.42
C ALA A 78 -7.73 4.05 3.19
N VAL A 79 -7.59 4.67 2.01
CA VAL A 79 -7.17 3.95 0.79
C VAL A 79 -5.72 3.46 0.91
N ALA A 80 -4.82 4.24 1.53
CA ALA A 80 -3.45 3.80 1.76
C ALA A 80 -3.38 2.58 2.68
N ARG A 81 -4.19 2.55 3.74
CA ARG A 81 -4.36 1.38 4.62
C ARG A 81 -4.85 0.17 3.81
N ASP A 82 -5.92 0.33 3.04
CA ASP A 82 -6.52 -0.76 2.26
C ASP A 82 -5.52 -1.35 1.26
N LEU A 83 -4.71 -0.48 0.62
CA LEU A 83 -3.65 -0.91 -0.28
C LEU A 83 -2.55 -1.70 0.46
N LEU A 84 -2.14 -1.29 1.67
CA LEU A 84 -1.18 -2.06 2.46
C LEU A 84 -1.71 -3.45 2.80
N GLU A 85 -2.97 -3.56 3.24
CA GLU A 85 -3.62 -4.84 3.49
C GLU A 85 -3.68 -5.70 2.23
N GLN A 86 -4.06 -5.10 1.10
CA GLN A 86 -4.11 -5.77 -0.21
C GLN A 86 -2.73 -6.26 -0.66
N LEU A 87 -1.66 -5.51 -0.39
CA LEU A 87 -0.28 -5.91 -0.72
C LEU A 87 0.21 -7.10 0.13
N ALA A 88 -0.33 -7.29 1.34
CA ALA A 88 -0.01 -8.43 2.20
C ALA A 88 -0.90 -9.67 1.93
N GLU A 89 -2.15 -9.45 1.54
CA GLU A 89 -3.12 -10.52 1.27
C GLU A 89 -2.66 -11.41 0.10
N GLY A 90 -2.57 -12.73 0.33
CA GLY A 90 -2.12 -13.68 -0.68
C GLY A 90 -0.68 -13.47 -1.15
N ASN A 91 0.12 -12.69 -0.41
CA ASN A 91 1.50 -12.33 -0.74
C ASN A 91 2.43 -12.57 0.47
N PRO A 92 2.73 -13.85 0.81
CA PRO A 92 3.53 -14.19 1.98
C PRO A 92 4.95 -13.61 1.93
N ARG A 93 5.51 -13.43 0.72
CA ARG A 93 6.86 -12.88 0.51
C ARG A 93 7.04 -11.48 1.10
N PHE A 94 6.01 -10.64 1.02
CA PHE A 94 6.08 -9.25 1.46
C PHE A 94 5.21 -8.93 2.70
N ARG A 95 4.43 -9.90 3.19
CA ARG A 95 3.54 -9.73 4.36
C ARG A 95 4.27 -9.17 5.58
N ASP A 96 5.45 -9.70 5.90
CA ASP A 96 6.25 -9.23 7.05
C ASP A 96 6.76 -7.80 6.87
N GLN A 97 7.06 -7.40 5.63
CA GLN A 97 7.50 -6.04 5.33
C GLN A 97 6.35 -5.05 5.45
N VAL A 98 5.14 -5.42 5.01
CA VAL A 98 3.92 -4.63 5.24
C VAL A 98 3.66 -4.50 6.74
N TYR A 99 3.75 -5.59 7.50
CA TYR A 99 3.57 -5.58 8.95
C TYR A 99 4.55 -4.62 9.65
N LYS A 100 5.84 -4.69 9.30
CA LYS A 100 6.87 -3.76 9.83
C LYS A 100 6.60 -2.32 9.44
N ALA A 101 6.13 -2.06 8.22
CA ALA A 101 5.79 -0.71 7.77
C ALA A 101 4.61 -0.13 8.56
N LEU A 102 3.59 -0.93 8.86
CA LEU A 102 2.47 -0.51 9.71
C LEU A 102 2.91 -0.19 11.14
N ILE A 103 3.85 -0.96 11.72
CA ILE A 103 4.46 -0.61 13.02
C ILE A 103 5.16 0.74 12.95
N ALA A 104 5.90 1.02 11.87
CA ALA A 104 6.56 2.31 11.70
C ALA A 104 5.57 3.48 11.62
N VAL A 105 4.38 3.28 11.04
CA VAL A 105 3.31 4.29 11.00
C VAL A 105 2.82 4.66 12.41
N LEU A 106 2.91 3.75 13.40
CA LEU A 106 2.52 4.07 14.78
C LEU A 106 3.35 5.19 15.41
N LEU A 107 4.52 5.51 14.85
CA LEU A 107 5.41 6.55 15.32
C LEU A 107 5.08 7.94 14.74
N CYS A 108 4.09 8.06 13.86
CA CYS A 108 3.71 9.35 13.25
C CYS A 108 2.84 10.20 14.19
N ASP A 109 2.67 11.48 13.85
CA ASP A 109 1.89 12.43 14.67
C ASP A 109 0.37 12.40 14.38
N SER A 110 -0.10 11.57 13.44
CA SER A 110 -1.53 11.49 13.07
C SER A 110 -2.25 10.40 13.87
N PRO A 111 -3.14 10.74 14.82
CA PRO A 111 -3.88 9.73 15.59
C PRO A 111 -4.74 8.83 14.70
N LYS A 112 -5.23 9.38 13.58
CA LYS A 112 -6.02 8.63 12.61
C LYS A 112 -5.18 7.60 11.86
N ALA A 113 -3.99 7.97 11.41
CA ALA A 113 -3.07 7.03 10.77
C ALA A 113 -2.64 5.91 11.72
N GLN A 114 -2.34 6.27 12.98
CA GLN A 114 -2.05 5.30 14.04
C GLN A 114 -3.22 4.33 14.26
N GLN A 115 -4.46 4.83 14.32
CA GLN A 115 -5.66 4.01 14.44
C GLN A 115 -5.79 3.02 13.27
N PHE A 116 -5.62 3.49 12.04
CA PHE A 116 -5.68 2.63 10.84
C PHE A 116 -4.59 1.57 10.86
N ALA A 117 -3.35 1.96 11.19
CA ALA A 117 -2.25 1.02 11.29
C ALA A 117 -2.49 -0.06 12.34
N LEU A 118 -3.01 0.29 13.52
CA LEU A 118 -3.37 -0.68 14.57
C LEU A 118 -4.45 -1.66 14.11
N GLN A 119 -5.47 -1.19 13.39
CA GLN A 119 -6.52 -2.06 12.84
C GLN A 119 -5.93 -3.09 11.87
N SER A 120 -5.09 -2.64 10.93
CA SER A 120 -4.45 -3.55 9.96
C SER A 120 -3.46 -4.51 10.61
N ILE A 121 -2.70 -4.06 11.62
CA ILE A 121 -1.79 -4.92 12.40
C ILE A 121 -2.56 -6.08 13.02
N ARG A 122 -3.73 -5.82 13.63
CA ARG A 122 -4.57 -6.86 14.23
C ARG A 122 -5.06 -7.90 13.21
N ILE A 123 -5.32 -7.48 11.97
CA ILE A 123 -5.75 -8.37 10.88
C ILE A 123 -4.56 -9.20 10.37
N LEU A 124 -3.39 -8.59 10.24
CA LEU A 124 -2.20 -9.22 9.68
C LEU A 124 -1.43 -10.08 10.68
N GLN A 125 -1.60 -9.85 11.98
CA GLN A 125 -0.96 -10.64 13.02
C GLN A 125 -1.28 -12.12 12.82
N PRO A 126 -0.27 -13.01 12.75
CA PRO A 126 -0.55 -14.44 12.72
C PRO A 126 -1.29 -14.80 14.01
N ILE A 127 -2.42 -15.50 13.87
CA ILE A 127 -3.07 -16.13 15.02
C ILE A 127 -2.02 -17.10 15.56
N ALA A 128 -1.40 -16.75 16.69
CA ALA A 128 -0.58 -17.68 17.43
C ALA A 128 -1.51 -18.79 17.91
N VAL A 129 -1.60 -19.90 17.17
CA VAL A 129 -2.08 -21.14 17.74
C VAL A 129 -0.97 -21.56 18.70
N PRO A 130 -1.21 -21.60 20.02
CA PRO A 130 -0.21 -22.11 20.94
C PRO A 130 0.07 -23.57 20.53
N ALA A 131 1.34 -23.87 20.27
CA ALA A 131 1.78 -25.25 20.07
C ALA A 131 1.46 -26.02 21.36
N ALA A 132 0.50 -26.92 21.28
CA ALA A 132 0.18 -27.89 22.31
C ALA A 132 1.06 -29.14 22.13
#